data_AF-A0A0C9ZVF9-F1
#
_entry.id   AF-A0A0C9ZVF9-F1
#
_cell.length_a   1.000
_cell.length_b   1.000
_cell.length_c   1.000
_cell.angle_alpha   90.00
_cell.angle_beta   90.00
_cell.angle_gamma   90.00
#
_symmetry.space_group_name_H-M   'P 1'
#
loop_
_entity.id
_entity.type
_entity.pdbx_description
1 polymer ?
#
loop_
_entity_poly.entity_id
_entity_poly.type
_entity_poly.pdbx_seq_one_letter_code
_entity_poly.pdbx_strand_id
1 'polypeptide(L)'
;MSSGSIRMHNGIDVEKDTWALQYTAPRATSPIAVSFISKYRSFLLMHALFALADTKVETINTLFGTIFIDMIRYVEEEWDNLLQYIETGELPDWEGTDHVRQWLVPKFHASPERAAELRVIGRAAQEPGWLVRVWPMLKVVIGIASGVYAAVIPKMRHYVGPDVQLRSLGFTASEAYIGTVYDPENLNLYKVASDDIVEYLDVSKEEVAANLVAPVSSVTFTLVQWQVQPGGKYEVVLTNRDGMWRYRLGDVIEIEGFDPDDGSPVVRYVERRNVALRLGGAMLSEEHLAKAILAVQDKLGSLIEFTVVIDDRNITRRVGYLVETQRELGPEADDAPDKLLHELCRLNPQFKFGLDTEEMKPPTIRILKPGTFAEYRRWRIEVTNSGSGQMKVPVVMWDHGAREWIYKRIDREVGRPVLVESENPGRVTDGK
;
A
#
# COMPACT_ATOMS: atom_id res chain seq x y z
N MET A 1 -13.21 -6.00 6.61
CA MET A 1 -12.59 -6.89 5.58
C MET A 1 -13.55 -7.07 4.41
N SER A 2 -13.07 -7.41 3.21
CA SER A 2 -13.93 -7.68 2.05
C SER A 2 -14.71 -9.00 2.21
N SER A 3 -15.81 -9.18 1.46
CA SER A 3 -16.61 -10.42 1.49
C SER A 3 -15.80 -11.66 1.11
N GLY A 4 -14.95 -11.58 0.07
CA GLY A 4 -14.06 -12.68 -0.31
C GLY A 4 -13.09 -13.07 0.81
N SER A 5 -12.49 -12.08 1.48
CA SER A 5 -11.60 -12.35 2.63
C SER A 5 -12.36 -13.00 3.79
N ILE A 6 -13.57 -12.53 4.10
CA ILE A 6 -14.39 -13.13 5.17
C ILE A 6 -14.75 -14.58 4.84
N ARG A 7 -15.16 -14.87 3.61
CA ARG A 7 -15.47 -16.24 3.17
C ARG A 7 -14.29 -17.18 3.39
N MET A 8 -13.11 -16.80 2.89
CA MET A 8 -11.89 -17.60 3.03
C MET A 8 -11.52 -17.85 4.50
N HIS A 9 -11.56 -16.82 5.34
CA HIS A 9 -11.19 -16.96 6.77
C HIS A 9 -12.17 -17.80 7.58
N ASN A 10 -13.42 -17.93 7.12
CA ASN A 10 -14.48 -18.62 7.86
C ASN A 10 -14.94 -19.92 7.17
N GLY A 11 -14.32 -20.32 6.05
CA GLY A 11 -14.74 -21.49 5.28
C GLY A 11 -16.18 -21.41 4.76
N ILE A 12 -16.60 -20.22 4.30
CA ILE A 12 -17.97 -19.98 3.83
C ILE A 12 -17.99 -20.02 2.30
N ASP A 13 -18.73 -20.98 1.73
CA ASP A 13 -18.98 -21.06 0.29
C ASP A 13 -19.85 -19.88 -0.19
N VAL A 14 -19.67 -19.47 -1.45
CA VAL A 14 -20.39 -18.32 -2.02
C VAL A 14 -21.92 -18.51 -2.01
N GLU A 15 -22.39 -19.75 -2.16
CA GLU A 15 -23.80 -20.13 -2.14
C GLU A 15 -24.46 -19.88 -0.78
N LYS A 16 -23.65 -19.73 0.29
CA LYS A 16 -24.13 -19.49 1.65
C LYS A 16 -24.15 -18.01 2.02
N ASP A 17 -23.92 -17.10 1.07
CA ASP A 17 -23.89 -15.66 1.34
C ASP A 17 -25.15 -15.16 2.05
N THR A 18 -26.35 -15.47 1.53
CA THR A 18 -27.62 -14.98 2.12
C THR A 18 -27.83 -15.43 3.56
N TRP A 19 -27.33 -16.63 3.89
CA TRP A 19 -27.29 -17.12 5.26
C TRP A 19 -26.23 -16.34 6.08
N ALA A 20 -25.02 -16.19 5.56
CA ALA A 20 -23.90 -15.53 6.25
C ALA A 20 -24.18 -14.06 6.61
N LEU A 21 -24.92 -13.32 5.76
CA LEU A 21 -25.28 -11.91 6.00
C LEU A 21 -26.00 -11.68 7.34
N GLN A 22 -26.70 -12.70 7.85
CA GLN A 22 -27.43 -12.65 9.11
C GLN A 22 -26.50 -12.69 10.34
N TYR A 23 -25.22 -13.02 10.17
CA TYR A 23 -24.29 -13.26 11.27
C TYR A 23 -23.20 -12.21 11.38
N THR A 24 -22.62 -12.14 12.56
CA THR A 24 -21.40 -11.40 12.84
C THR A 24 -20.34 -12.46 13.10
N ALA A 25 -19.24 -12.42 12.33
CA ALA A 25 -18.19 -13.40 12.47
C ALA A 25 -17.60 -13.34 13.90
N PRO A 26 -17.11 -14.46 14.46
CA PRO A 26 -16.43 -14.44 15.75
C PRO A 26 -15.31 -13.40 15.77
N ARG A 27 -15.24 -12.61 16.85
CA ARG A 27 -14.20 -11.56 17.05
C ARG A 27 -14.24 -10.43 16.00
N ALA A 28 -15.36 -10.23 15.31
CA ALA A 28 -15.60 -9.06 14.46
C ALA A 28 -16.57 -8.10 15.13
N THR A 29 -16.34 -6.79 14.98
CA THR A 29 -17.24 -5.73 15.46
C THR A 29 -18.44 -5.56 14.52
N SER A 30 -18.18 -5.50 13.21
CA SER A 30 -19.20 -5.29 12.20
C SER A 30 -19.80 -6.61 11.70
N PRO A 31 -21.11 -6.67 11.39
CA PRO A 31 -21.76 -7.80 10.74
C PRO A 31 -21.10 -8.18 9.40
N ILE A 32 -21.22 -9.44 8.98
CA ILE A 32 -20.72 -9.93 7.68
C ILE A 32 -21.33 -9.10 6.53
N ALA A 33 -22.57 -8.65 6.68
CA ALA A 33 -23.25 -7.83 5.69
C ALA A 33 -22.52 -6.53 5.32
N VAL A 34 -21.76 -5.93 6.23
CA VAL A 34 -20.94 -4.74 5.93
C VAL A 34 -19.92 -5.04 4.82
N SER A 35 -19.41 -6.27 4.76
CA SER A 35 -18.42 -6.69 3.77
C SER A 35 -18.94 -6.82 2.34
N PHE A 36 -20.26 -6.68 2.16
CA PHE A 36 -20.95 -6.70 0.87
C PHE A 36 -21.31 -5.30 0.35
N ILE A 37 -20.92 -4.24 1.06
CA ILE A 37 -21.06 -2.86 0.59
C ILE A 37 -20.02 -2.61 -0.52
N SER A 38 -20.51 -2.30 -1.71
CA SER A 38 -19.67 -2.10 -2.92
C SER A 38 -19.07 -0.70 -3.00
N LYS A 39 -19.64 0.28 -2.30
CA LYS A 39 -19.16 1.66 -2.31
C LYS A 39 -18.04 1.82 -1.29
N TYR A 40 -16.83 2.18 -1.76
CA TYR A 40 -15.62 2.19 -0.95
C TYR A 40 -15.73 3.03 0.33
N ARG A 41 -16.24 4.26 0.21
CA ARG A 41 -16.42 5.17 1.37
C ARG A 41 -17.41 4.57 2.37
N SER A 42 -18.59 4.17 1.91
CA SER A 42 -19.63 3.55 2.74
C SER A 42 -19.15 2.27 3.42
N PHE A 43 -18.37 1.44 2.70
CA PHE A 43 -17.78 0.21 3.22
C PHE A 43 -16.84 0.48 4.40
N LEU A 44 -15.91 1.44 4.27
CA LEU A 44 -14.99 1.79 5.35
C LEU A 44 -15.69 2.46 6.53
N LEU A 45 -16.57 3.42 6.24
CA LEU A 45 -17.31 4.13 7.28
C LEU A 45 -18.25 3.21 8.06
N MET A 46 -18.90 2.25 7.39
CA MET A 46 -19.78 1.31 8.08
C MET A 46 -18.99 0.34 8.97
N HIS A 47 -17.83 -0.15 8.52
CA HIS A 47 -16.93 -0.89 9.41
C HIS A 47 -16.48 -0.04 10.61
N ALA A 48 -16.12 1.22 10.38
CA ALA A 48 -15.69 2.13 11.44
C ALA A 48 -16.82 2.48 12.42
N LEU A 49 -18.06 2.66 11.96
CA LEU A 49 -19.22 2.95 12.80
C LEU A 49 -19.44 1.83 13.83
N PHE A 50 -19.47 0.58 13.38
CA PHE A 50 -19.58 -0.58 14.27
C PHE A 50 -18.37 -0.71 15.21
N ALA A 51 -17.15 -0.42 14.74
CA ALA A 51 -15.96 -0.45 15.59
C ALA A 51 -15.97 0.66 16.66
N LEU A 52 -16.42 1.88 16.33
CA LEU A 52 -16.47 3.00 17.26
C LEU A 52 -17.52 2.79 18.35
N ALA A 53 -18.63 2.13 18.02
CA ALA A 53 -19.65 1.72 18.98
C ALA A 53 -19.16 0.65 19.98
N ASP A 54 -18.11 -0.10 19.64
CA ASP A 54 -17.51 -1.13 20.50
C ASP A 54 -16.30 -0.58 21.29
N THR A 55 -16.29 -0.79 22.60
CA THR A 55 -15.20 -0.35 23.50
C THR A 55 -14.06 -1.37 23.59
N LYS A 56 -14.27 -2.61 23.14
CA LYS A 56 -13.38 -3.76 23.35
C LYS A 56 -12.55 -4.11 22.11
N VAL A 57 -12.35 -3.15 21.20
CA VAL A 57 -11.52 -3.37 20.00
C VAL A 57 -10.07 -3.58 20.41
N GLU A 58 -9.59 -4.80 20.20
CA GLU A 58 -8.20 -5.20 20.46
C GLU A 58 -7.35 -5.21 19.18
N THR A 59 -7.96 -5.51 18.04
CA THR A 59 -7.28 -5.66 16.75
C THR A 59 -8.02 -4.93 15.64
N ILE A 60 -7.29 -4.13 14.85
CA ILE A 60 -7.79 -3.55 13.60
C ILE A 60 -7.15 -4.31 12.44
N ASN A 61 -7.97 -4.88 11.56
CA ASN A 61 -7.49 -5.64 10.41
C ASN A 61 -7.97 -5.02 9.09
N THR A 62 -7.03 -4.57 8.28
CA THR A 62 -7.23 -4.01 6.95
C THR A 62 -6.30 -4.71 5.95
N LEU A 63 -6.68 -4.81 4.67
CA LEU A 63 -5.84 -5.51 3.70
C LEU A 63 -4.50 -4.77 3.46
N PHE A 64 -4.55 -3.44 3.39
CA PHE A 64 -3.39 -2.57 3.22
C PHE A 64 -3.37 -1.47 4.28
N GLY A 65 -2.18 -1.06 4.70
CA GLY A 65 -2.01 0.09 5.60
C GLY A 65 -2.60 1.38 5.03
N THR A 66 -2.60 1.55 3.71
CA THR A 66 -3.23 2.71 3.03
C THR A 66 -4.75 2.74 3.20
N ILE A 67 -5.41 1.58 3.20
CA ILE A 67 -6.86 1.49 3.47
C ILE A 67 -7.17 1.85 4.92
N PHE A 68 -6.30 1.47 5.86
CA PHE A 68 -6.42 1.90 7.25
C PHE A 68 -6.32 3.43 7.38
N ILE A 69 -5.43 4.08 6.63
CA ILE A 69 -5.35 5.55 6.61
C ILE A 69 -6.61 6.17 5.99
N ASP A 70 -7.12 5.63 4.88
CA ASP A 70 -8.37 6.12 4.27
C ASP A 70 -9.55 6.00 5.24
N MET A 71 -9.64 4.89 5.99
CA MET A 71 -10.69 4.69 6.98
C MET A 71 -10.65 5.76 8.08
N ILE A 72 -9.47 6.05 8.63
CA ILE A 72 -9.32 7.08 9.68
C ILE A 72 -9.68 8.45 9.12
N ARG A 73 -9.24 8.78 7.90
CA ARG A 73 -9.58 10.05 7.25
C ARG A 73 -11.10 10.21 7.10
N TYR A 74 -11.80 9.20 6.61
CA TYR A 74 -13.25 9.27 6.49
C TYR A 74 -13.94 9.38 7.87
N VAL A 75 -13.40 8.72 8.89
CA VAL A 75 -13.87 8.90 10.27
C VAL A 75 -13.68 10.33 10.77
N GLU A 76 -12.55 10.98 10.45
CA GLU A 76 -12.31 12.39 10.78
C GLU A 76 -13.31 13.32 10.09
N GLU A 77 -13.61 13.06 8.82
CA GLU A 77 -14.56 13.84 8.03
C GLU A 77 -16.01 13.70 8.52
N GLU A 78 -16.42 12.49 8.90
CA GLU A 78 -17.79 12.15 9.32
C GLU A 78 -17.98 12.13 10.84
N TRP A 79 -16.99 12.58 11.61
CA TRP A 79 -16.92 12.33 13.06
C TRP A 79 -18.21 12.66 13.81
N ASP A 80 -18.73 13.87 13.63
CA ASP A 80 -19.91 14.32 14.37
C ASP A 80 -21.15 13.51 14.00
N ASN A 81 -21.29 13.15 12.71
CA ASN A 81 -22.37 12.29 12.23
C ASN A 81 -22.26 10.88 12.82
N LEU A 82 -21.05 10.29 12.81
CA LEU A 82 -20.79 8.98 13.40
C LEU A 82 -21.19 8.94 14.88
N LEU A 83 -20.87 9.99 15.64
CA LEU A 83 -21.25 10.06 17.06
C LEU A 83 -22.76 10.20 17.24
N GLN A 84 -23.44 10.95 16.37
CA GLN A 84 -24.89 11.06 16.37
C GLN A 84 -25.57 9.70 16.09
N TYR A 85 -25.06 8.93 15.13
CA TYR A 85 -25.57 7.59 14.83
C TYR A 85 -25.34 6.63 15.99
N ILE A 86 -24.17 6.67 16.64
CA ILE A 86 -23.89 5.86 17.83
C ILE A 86 -24.83 6.24 18.98
N GLU A 87 -25.07 7.53 19.22
CA GLU A 87 -25.96 8.00 20.28
C GLU A 87 -27.41 7.55 20.09
N THR A 88 -27.92 7.67 18.87
CA THR A 88 -29.33 7.38 18.54
C THR A 88 -29.59 5.90 18.23
N GLY A 89 -28.56 5.15 17.81
CA GLY A 89 -28.71 3.80 17.27
C GLY A 89 -29.28 3.77 15.86
N GLU A 90 -29.39 4.92 15.19
CA GLU A 90 -29.87 5.01 13.81
C GLU A 90 -28.74 4.73 12.83
N LEU A 91 -28.99 3.87 11.84
CA LEU A 91 -28.02 3.61 10.78
C LEU A 91 -28.10 4.69 9.69
N PRO A 92 -26.95 5.21 9.23
CA PRO A 92 -26.90 6.14 8.09
C PRO A 92 -27.44 5.50 6.82
N ASP A 93 -27.96 6.34 5.92
CA ASP A 93 -28.38 5.95 4.58
C ASP A 93 -27.31 6.32 3.55
N TRP A 94 -26.14 5.69 3.67
CA TRP A 94 -25.03 5.92 2.74
C TRP A 94 -25.22 5.13 1.45
N GLU A 95 -24.66 5.66 0.36
CA GLU A 95 -24.74 5.04 -0.96
C GLU A 95 -24.28 3.57 -0.93
N GLY A 96 -25.09 2.69 -1.52
CA GLY A 96 -24.77 1.27 -1.62
C GLY A 96 -24.96 0.49 -0.31
N THR A 97 -25.81 0.95 0.61
CA THR A 97 -26.14 0.22 1.84
C THR A 97 -27.56 -0.37 1.84
N ASP A 98 -28.42 0.03 0.91
CA ASP A 98 -29.84 -0.38 0.84
C ASP A 98 -30.01 -1.90 0.88
N HIS A 99 -29.23 -2.61 0.07
CA HIS A 99 -29.34 -4.06 -0.10
C HIS A 99 -28.93 -4.84 1.15
N VAL A 100 -28.12 -4.26 2.03
CA VAL A 100 -27.64 -4.91 3.26
C VAL A 100 -28.33 -4.42 4.53
N ARG A 101 -29.08 -3.31 4.45
CA ARG A 101 -29.64 -2.59 5.59
C ARG A 101 -30.47 -3.47 6.52
N GLN A 102 -31.28 -4.37 5.97
CA GLN A 102 -32.14 -5.27 6.75
C GLN A 102 -31.38 -6.18 7.73
N TRP A 103 -30.11 -6.51 7.45
CA TRP A 103 -29.27 -7.32 8.33
C TRP A 103 -28.42 -6.49 9.30
N LEU A 104 -28.26 -5.20 9.02
CA LEU A 104 -27.49 -4.27 9.86
C LEU A 104 -28.35 -3.67 10.98
N VAL A 105 -29.58 -3.26 10.66
CA VAL A 105 -30.50 -2.59 11.62
C VAL A 105 -30.67 -3.39 12.92
N PRO A 106 -30.90 -4.71 12.91
CA PRO A 106 -31.08 -5.47 14.15
C PRO A 106 -29.84 -5.55 15.06
N LYS A 107 -28.66 -5.15 14.55
CA LYS A 107 -27.36 -5.36 15.20
C LYS A 107 -26.70 -4.07 15.65
N PHE A 108 -27.30 -2.93 15.35
CA PHE A 108 -26.79 -1.63 15.75
C PHE A 108 -27.73 -1.04 16.81
N HIS A 109 -27.17 -0.69 17.96
CA HIS A 109 -27.93 -0.24 19.12
C HIS A 109 -27.40 1.10 19.60
N ALA A 110 -28.32 1.92 20.13
CA ALA A 110 -27.99 3.20 20.73
C ALA A 110 -27.01 3.03 21.89
N SER A 111 -25.96 3.85 21.91
CA SER A 111 -24.96 3.92 22.97
C SER A 111 -24.60 5.39 23.27
N PRO A 112 -25.49 6.15 23.93
CA PRO A 112 -25.24 7.56 24.28
C PRO A 112 -23.97 7.76 25.11
N GLU A 113 -23.69 6.83 26.03
CA GLU A 113 -22.48 6.86 26.87
C GLU A 113 -21.21 6.79 26.02
N ARG A 114 -21.16 5.87 25.04
CA ARG A 114 -20.02 5.75 24.13
C ARG A 114 -19.88 6.98 23.24
N ALA A 115 -20.99 7.52 22.73
CA ALA A 115 -20.94 8.75 21.96
C ALA A 115 -20.39 9.93 22.78
N ALA A 116 -20.80 10.07 24.05
CA ALA A 116 -20.28 11.09 24.95
C ALA A 116 -18.77 10.92 25.24
N GLU A 117 -18.31 9.69 25.48
CA GLU A 117 -16.87 9.39 25.63
C GLU A 117 -16.06 9.82 24.41
N LEU A 118 -16.53 9.45 23.21
CA LEU A 118 -15.88 9.82 21.95
C LEU A 118 -15.89 11.33 21.73
N ARG A 119 -16.95 12.05 22.11
CA ARG A 119 -16.99 13.54 22.06
C ARG A 119 -15.87 14.16 22.89
N VAL A 120 -15.59 13.61 24.07
CA VAL A 120 -14.50 14.09 24.93
C VAL A 120 -13.12 13.83 24.31
N ILE A 121 -12.94 12.66 23.67
CA ILE A 121 -11.69 12.32 22.96
C ILE A 121 -11.47 13.25 21.76
N GLY A 122 -12.56 13.61 21.08
CA GLY A 122 -12.54 14.43 19.89
C GLY A 122 -12.08 13.69 18.63
N ARG A 123 -12.10 14.42 17.51
CA ARG A 123 -11.67 13.94 16.18
C ARG A 123 -10.23 13.42 16.23
N ALA A 124 -9.83 12.64 15.22
CA ALA A 124 -8.45 12.20 15.15
C ALA A 124 -7.52 13.42 15.21
N ALA A 125 -6.70 13.41 16.25
CA ALA A 125 -5.86 14.54 16.55
C ALA A 125 -4.58 14.40 15.71
N GLN A 126 -3.93 15.52 15.43
CA GLN A 126 -2.52 15.54 15.02
C GLN A 126 -1.57 15.04 16.13
N GLU A 127 -2.13 14.49 17.22
CA GLU A 127 -1.44 13.97 18.38
C GLU A 127 -1.18 12.47 18.23
N PRO A 128 0.03 12.00 18.55
CA PRO A 128 0.35 10.59 18.50
C PRO A 128 -0.56 9.73 19.40
N GLY A 129 -0.96 8.55 18.92
CA GLY A 129 -1.67 7.55 19.72
C GLY A 129 -3.17 7.79 19.87
N TRP A 130 -3.80 8.61 19.02
CA TRP A 130 -5.25 8.88 19.07
C TRP A 130 -6.10 7.61 19.16
N LEU A 131 -5.75 6.55 18.42
CA LEU A 131 -6.51 5.31 18.41
C LEU A 131 -6.50 4.54 19.73
N VAL A 132 -5.44 4.69 20.53
CA VAL A 132 -5.37 4.07 21.87
C VAL A 132 -6.27 4.80 22.85
N ARG A 133 -6.57 6.10 22.61
CA ARG A 133 -7.58 6.82 23.39
C ARG A 133 -8.99 6.36 23.03
N VAL A 134 -9.26 6.16 21.74
CA VAL A 134 -10.53 5.60 21.26
C VAL A 134 -10.73 4.17 21.76
N TRP A 135 -9.70 3.34 21.69
CA TRP A 135 -9.72 1.94 22.09
C TRP A 135 -8.52 1.61 22.98
N PRO A 136 -8.66 1.74 24.32
CA PRO A 136 -7.58 1.44 25.28
C PRO A 136 -7.06 0.00 25.23
N MET A 137 -7.86 -0.93 24.71
CA MET A 137 -7.48 -2.34 24.53
C MET A 137 -6.74 -2.62 23.21
N LEU A 138 -6.56 -1.62 22.32
CA LEU A 138 -5.91 -1.84 21.03
C LEU A 138 -4.48 -2.35 21.22
N LYS A 139 -4.18 -3.55 20.70
CA LYS A 139 -2.85 -4.18 20.77
C LYS A 139 -2.22 -4.38 19.41
N VAL A 140 -3.02 -4.58 18.36
CA VAL A 140 -2.51 -4.95 17.04
C VAL A 140 -3.24 -4.21 15.93
N VAL A 141 -2.48 -3.69 14.96
CA VAL A 141 -3.01 -3.34 13.64
C VAL A 141 -2.36 -4.24 12.59
N ILE A 142 -3.21 -4.90 11.83
CA ILE A 142 -2.82 -5.84 10.78
C ILE A 142 -3.09 -5.20 9.42
N GLY A 143 -2.08 -5.23 8.55
CA GLY A 143 -2.23 -4.86 7.14
C GLY A 143 -0.91 -4.91 6.38
N ILE A 144 -1.00 -5.08 5.06
CA ILE A 144 0.18 -5.06 4.19
C ILE A 144 0.73 -3.63 4.12
N ALA A 145 1.95 -3.46 4.60
CA ALA A 145 2.73 -2.22 4.55
C ALA A 145 4.22 -2.51 4.31
N SER A 146 4.53 -3.56 3.55
CA SER A 146 5.90 -3.92 3.15
C SER A 146 6.26 -3.39 1.76
N GLY A 147 7.56 -3.43 1.43
CA GLY A 147 8.08 -3.00 0.14
C GLY A 147 7.65 -1.58 -0.21
N VAL A 148 7.03 -1.43 -1.38
CA VAL A 148 6.57 -0.15 -1.92
C VAL A 148 5.47 0.53 -1.09
N TYR A 149 4.77 -0.23 -0.24
CA TYR A 149 3.71 0.28 0.65
C TYR A 149 4.25 0.73 2.02
N ALA A 150 5.55 0.61 2.29
CA ALA A 150 6.15 0.99 3.57
C ALA A 150 6.04 2.49 3.88
N ALA A 151 5.80 3.34 2.86
CA ALA A 151 5.62 4.78 3.03
C ALA A 151 4.52 5.15 4.05
N VAL A 152 3.51 4.30 4.22
CA VAL A 152 2.38 4.56 5.11
C VAL A 152 2.70 4.28 6.60
N ILE A 153 3.77 3.54 6.90
CA ILE A 153 4.09 3.09 8.28
C ILE A 153 4.21 4.25 9.27
N PRO A 154 4.94 5.36 8.98
CA PRO A 154 5.04 6.47 9.91
C PRO A 154 3.69 7.08 10.27
N LYS A 155 2.78 7.17 9.29
CA LYS A 155 1.41 7.66 9.51
C LYS A 155 0.59 6.67 10.35
N MET A 156 0.74 5.37 10.11
CA MET A 156 0.10 4.35 10.96
C MET A 156 0.59 4.48 12.41
N ARG A 157 1.90 4.57 12.60
CA ARG A 157 2.55 4.78 13.91
C ARG A 157 2.06 6.03 14.61
N HIS A 158 1.85 7.11 13.87
CA HIS A 158 1.27 8.32 14.42
C HIS A 158 -0.10 8.06 15.05
N TYR A 159 -1.00 7.33 14.40
CA TYR A 159 -2.34 7.09 14.95
C TYR A 159 -2.37 6.07 16.09
N VAL A 160 -1.55 5.01 16.03
CA VAL A 160 -1.60 3.90 16.98
C VAL A 160 -0.62 4.05 18.15
N GLY A 161 0.35 4.97 18.04
CA GLY A 161 1.41 5.12 19.03
C GLY A 161 2.53 4.07 18.92
N PRO A 162 3.51 4.10 19.84
CA PRO A 162 4.66 3.20 19.79
C PRO A 162 4.33 1.76 20.21
N ASP A 163 3.39 1.57 21.14
CA ASP A 163 3.19 0.28 21.83
C ASP A 163 2.30 -0.72 21.08
N VAL A 164 1.46 -0.25 20.17
CA VAL A 164 0.59 -1.12 19.35
C VAL A 164 1.44 -1.86 18.33
N GLN A 165 1.28 -3.17 18.18
CA GLN A 165 2.05 -3.93 17.19
C GLN A 165 1.49 -3.69 15.79
N LEU A 166 2.36 -3.37 14.83
CA LEU A 166 2.02 -3.39 13.41
C LEU A 166 2.43 -4.74 12.86
N ARG A 167 1.48 -5.51 12.30
CA ARG A 167 1.73 -6.85 11.75
C ARG A 167 1.32 -6.92 10.28
N SER A 168 2.02 -7.74 9.51
CA SER A 168 1.62 -8.07 8.14
C SER A 168 0.54 -9.16 8.13
N LEU A 169 -0.18 -9.30 7.00
CA LEU A 169 -1.14 -10.39 6.78
C LEU A 169 -0.47 -11.70 6.35
N GLY A 170 0.83 -11.66 6.06
CA GLY A 170 1.57 -12.73 5.39
C GLY A 170 1.79 -12.40 3.92
N PHE A 171 2.53 -13.28 3.24
CA PHE A 171 2.82 -13.16 1.82
C PHE A 171 1.80 -13.97 1.02
N THR A 172 0.86 -13.27 0.38
CA THR A 172 -0.27 -13.88 -0.33
C THR A 172 -0.46 -13.27 -1.71
N ALA A 173 -0.90 -14.11 -2.65
CA ALA A 173 -1.32 -13.73 -3.99
C ALA A 173 -2.72 -14.32 -4.25
N SER A 174 -3.34 -13.97 -5.38
CA SER A 174 -4.62 -14.59 -5.75
C SER A 174 -4.43 -16.07 -6.10
N GLU A 175 -3.23 -16.42 -6.55
CA GLU A 175 -2.82 -17.74 -6.99
C GLU A 175 -2.43 -18.69 -5.86
N ALA A 176 -1.92 -18.17 -4.73
CA ALA A 176 -1.47 -19.00 -3.60
C ALA A 176 -1.25 -18.20 -2.31
N TYR A 177 -1.34 -18.88 -1.17
CA TYR A 177 -0.77 -18.44 0.10
C TYR A 177 0.68 -18.91 0.18
N ILE A 178 1.65 -17.99 0.15
CA ILE A 178 3.08 -18.32 0.01
C ILE A 178 3.75 -18.48 1.38
N GLY A 179 3.47 -17.57 2.30
CA GLY A 179 4.17 -17.57 3.58
C GLY A 179 3.47 -16.80 4.69
N THR A 180 3.73 -17.27 5.90
CA THR A 180 3.24 -16.66 7.15
C THR A 180 4.21 -15.57 7.61
N VAL A 181 3.74 -14.64 8.44
CA VAL A 181 4.62 -13.68 9.13
C VAL A 181 5.62 -14.45 10.00
N TYR A 182 6.91 -14.18 9.82
CA TYR A 182 7.98 -14.83 10.59
C TYR A 182 8.32 -14.04 11.85
N ASP A 183 8.61 -12.75 11.70
CA ASP A 183 8.84 -11.83 12.80
C ASP A 183 7.66 -10.84 12.88
N PRO A 184 6.85 -10.89 13.96
CA PRO A 184 5.72 -9.98 14.13
C PRO A 184 6.07 -8.49 14.14
N GLU A 185 7.32 -8.13 14.46
CA GLU A 185 7.80 -6.74 14.44
C GLU A 185 8.32 -6.33 13.06
N ASN A 186 8.64 -7.31 12.20
CA ASN A 186 9.09 -7.07 10.84
C ASN A 186 7.97 -7.28 9.82
N LEU A 187 7.42 -6.17 9.32
CA LEU A 187 6.34 -6.19 8.34
C LEU A 187 6.71 -6.84 6.99
N ASN A 188 8.00 -7.06 6.72
CA ASN A 188 8.51 -7.62 5.46
C ASN A 188 9.37 -8.88 5.65
N LEU A 189 9.09 -9.70 6.67
CA LEU A 189 9.79 -10.96 6.89
C LEU A 189 8.80 -12.12 7.02
N TYR A 190 8.92 -13.09 6.12
CA TYR A 190 7.96 -14.17 5.97
C TYR A 190 8.64 -15.52 5.99
N LYS A 191 8.01 -16.51 6.62
CA LYS A 191 8.39 -17.91 6.49
C LYS A 191 7.56 -18.53 5.40
N VAL A 192 8.20 -19.12 4.40
CA VAL A 192 7.49 -19.86 3.34
C VAL A 192 6.74 -21.01 4.00
N ALA A 193 5.43 -21.00 3.87
CA ALA A 193 4.53 -21.94 4.49
C ALA A 193 3.33 -22.10 3.56
N SER A 194 3.53 -22.90 2.52
CA SER A 194 2.56 -23.15 1.46
C SER A 194 2.32 -24.65 1.32
N ASP A 195 1.08 -25.03 1.09
CA ASP A 195 0.71 -26.39 0.70
C ASP A 195 1.00 -26.67 -0.78
N ASP A 196 1.35 -25.62 -1.53
CA ASP A 196 1.73 -25.68 -2.94
C ASP A 196 3.23 -25.89 -3.12
N ILE A 197 3.64 -26.28 -4.33
CA ILE A 197 5.06 -26.40 -4.66
C ILE A 197 5.59 -25.02 -5.04
N VAL A 198 6.53 -24.53 -4.24
CA VAL A 198 7.24 -23.26 -4.47
C VAL A 198 8.64 -23.54 -5.00
N GLU A 199 8.91 -23.11 -6.23
CA GLU A 199 10.21 -23.11 -6.92
C GLU A 199 10.77 -21.68 -7.02
N TYR A 200 12.07 -21.55 -7.32
CA TYR A 200 12.78 -20.27 -7.36
C TYR A 200 13.58 -20.09 -8.66
N LEU A 201 13.48 -18.90 -9.28
CA LEU A 201 14.28 -18.53 -10.44
C LEU A 201 15.26 -17.40 -10.06
N ASP A 202 16.55 -17.67 -10.13
CA ASP A 202 17.61 -16.69 -9.81
C ASP A 202 17.54 -15.49 -10.77
N VAL A 203 17.35 -14.30 -10.23
CA VAL A 203 17.17 -13.08 -11.05
C VAL A 203 18.47 -12.59 -11.69
N SER A 204 19.63 -13.06 -11.21
CA SER A 204 20.94 -12.67 -11.75
C SER A 204 21.33 -13.46 -13.01
N LYS A 205 20.61 -14.53 -13.32
CA LYS A 205 20.91 -15.43 -14.44
C LYS A 205 19.99 -15.15 -15.63
N GLU A 206 20.45 -15.52 -16.82
CA GLU A 206 19.65 -15.45 -18.04
C GLU A 206 18.37 -16.29 -17.92
N GLU A 207 17.27 -15.80 -18.52
CA GLU A 207 15.95 -16.42 -18.46
C GLU A 207 15.82 -17.65 -19.39
N VAL A 208 16.55 -18.71 -19.08
CA VAL A 208 16.45 -20.02 -19.75
C VAL A 208 15.98 -21.08 -18.77
N ALA A 209 15.21 -22.06 -19.25
CA ALA A 209 14.65 -23.13 -18.42
C ALA A 209 15.71 -23.92 -17.63
N ALA A 210 16.96 -23.95 -18.10
CA ALA A 210 18.10 -24.55 -17.43
C ALA A 210 18.56 -23.82 -16.15
N ASN A 211 18.18 -22.55 -15.98
CA ASN A 211 18.51 -21.72 -14.82
C ASN A 211 17.40 -21.69 -13.75
N LEU A 212 16.30 -22.40 -13.98
CA LEU A 212 15.34 -22.70 -12.91
C LEU A 212 16.08 -23.52 -11.84
N VAL A 213 16.01 -23.08 -10.59
CA VAL A 213 16.45 -23.89 -9.45
C VAL A 213 15.41 -25.00 -9.29
N ALA A 214 15.60 -26.07 -10.05
CA ALA A 214 14.67 -27.17 -10.24
C ALA A 214 15.44 -28.50 -10.20
N PRO A 215 14.78 -29.62 -9.87
CA PRO A 215 15.45 -30.83 -9.41
C PRO A 215 16.17 -31.51 -10.57
N VAL A 216 17.49 -31.35 -10.65
CA VAL A 216 18.31 -32.28 -11.41
C VAL A 216 18.49 -33.53 -10.55
N SER A 217 17.53 -34.44 -10.71
CA SER A 217 17.53 -35.86 -10.38
C SER A 217 16.39 -36.30 -9.46
N SER A 218 15.78 -37.41 -9.88
CA SER A 218 14.78 -38.18 -9.19
C SER A 218 15.12 -38.38 -7.72
N VAL A 219 14.11 -38.23 -6.86
CA VAL A 219 14.16 -38.49 -5.41
C VAL A 219 14.82 -37.38 -4.61
N THR A 220 14.08 -36.29 -4.36
CA THR A 220 13.85 -35.67 -3.03
C THR A 220 13.32 -34.24 -3.23
N PHE A 221 12.00 -34.05 -3.18
CA PHE A 221 11.34 -32.73 -3.20
C PHE A 221 11.84 -31.81 -2.06
N THR A 222 12.33 -32.41 -0.98
CA THR A 222 12.92 -31.70 0.16
C THR A 222 14.12 -30.84 -0.26
N LEU A 223 14.84 -31.09 -1.37
CA LEU A 223 16.09 -30.39 -1.70
C LEU A 223 15.94 -29.04 -2.44
N VAL A 224 14.79 -28.73 -3.03
CA VAL A 224 14.63 -27.53 -3.90
C VAL A 224 14.68 -26.23 -3.09
N GLN A 225 14.12 -26.23 -1.88
CA GLN A 225 14.10 -25.06 -1.01
C GLN A 225 15.49 -24.67 -0.49
N TRP A 226 16.46 -25.58 -0.44
CA TRP A 226 17.80 -25.33 0.14
C TRP A 226 18.86 -24.95 -0.90
N GLN A 227 18.49 -24.95 -2.18
CA GLN A 227 19.41 -24.55 -3.25
C GLN A 227 19.52 -23.03 -3.37
N VAL A 228 18.55 -22.30 -2.83
CA VAL A 228 18.62 -20.84 -2.71
C VAL A 228 19.64 -20.44 -1.64
N GLN A 229 20.25 -19.28 -1.82
CA GLN A 229 21.30 -18.79 -0.94
C GLN A 229 20.83 -17.55 -0.19
N PRO A 230 21.16 -17.39 1.11
CA PRO A 230 20.95 -16.14 1.83
C PRO A 230 21.53 -14.93 1.07
N GLY A 231 20.79 -13.83 1.02
CA GLY A 231 21.08 -12.64 0.21
C GLY A 231 20.79 -12.78 -1.29
N GLY A 232 20.50 -13.99 -1.78
CA GLY A 232 20.11 -14.23 -3.16
C GLY A 232 18.69 -13.74 -3.44
N LYS A 233 18.50 -13.13 -4.62
CA LYS A 233 17.19 -12.67 -5.11
C LYS A 233 16.61 -13.66 -6.12
N TYR A 234 15.36 -14.06 -5.92
CA TYR A 234 14.70 -15.07 -6.72
C TYR A 234 13.26 -14.69 -7.05
N GLU A 235 12.82 -15.01 -8.26
CA GLU A 235 11.41 -14.96 -8.64
C GLU A 235 10.69 -16.24 -8.22
N VAL A 236 9.50 -16.09 -7.66
CA VAL A 236 8.67 -17.21 -7.20
C VAL A 236 7.98 -17.89 -8.38
N VAL A 237 8.08 -19.22 -8.43
CA VAL A 237 7.44 -20.08 -9.43
C VAL A 237 6.56 -21.09 -8.69
N LEU A 238 5.28 -21.18 -9.08
CA LEU A 238 4.26 -21.94 -8.36
C LEU A 238 3.76 -23.15 -9.17
N THR A 239 3.57 -24.26 -8.48
CA THR A 239 2.71 -25.35 -8.95
C THR A 239 1.67 -25.68 -7.87
N ASN A 240 0.39 -25.54 -8.21
CA ASN A 240 -0.73 -25.69 -7.26
C ASN A 240 -1.81 -26.66 -7.75
N ARG A 241 -2.78 -26.97 -6.88
CA ARG A 241 -3.89 -27.89 -7.18
C ARG A 241 -4.95 -27.30 -8.12
N ASP A 242 -4.94 -25.98 -8.30
CA ASP A 242 -5.91 -25.24 -9.12
C ASP A 242 -5.49 -25.14 -10.60
N GLY A 243 -4.44 -25.87 -10.99
CA GLY A 243 -4.02 -26.01 -12.39
C GLY A 243 -2.91 -25.06 -12.82
N MET A 244 -2.27 -24.34 -11.89
CA MET A 244 -1.04 -23.62 -12.18
C MET A 244 0.15 -24.59 -12.17
N TRP A 245 0.90 -24.67 -13.26
CA TRP A 245 2.06 -25.56 -13.41
C TRP A 245 3.30 -24.75 -13.76
N ARG A 246 4.26 -24.71 -12.84
CA ARG A 246 5.48 -23.88 -12.92
C ARG A 246 5.16 -22.45 -13.37
N TYR A 247 4.07 -21.92 -12.84
CA TYR A 247 3.57 -20.59 -13.14
C TYR A 247 4.49 -19.55 -12.48
N ARG A 248 5.05 -18.66 -13.29
CA ARG A 248 5.84 -17.53 -12.81
C ARG A 248 4.91 -16.52 -12.13
N LEU A 249 4.99 -16.43 -10.81
CA LEU A 249 4.19 -15.48 -10.03
C LEU A 249 4.59 -14.03 -10.34
N GLY A 250 5.85 -13.83 -10.74
CA GLY A 250 6.43 -12.53 -11.04
C GLY A 250 6.90 -11.77 -9.79
N ASP A 251 6.60 -12.24 -8.59
CA ASP A 251 7.10 -11.65 -7.35
C ASP A 251 8.55 -12.08 -7.08
N VAL A 252 9.42 -11.10 -6.82
CA VAL A 252 10.83 -11.29 -6.47
C VAL A 252 10.99 -11.18 -4.96
N ILE A 253 11.67 -12.17 -4.40
CA ILE A 253 12.00 -12.26 -2.98
C ILE A 253 13.52 -12.31 -2.78
N GLU A 254 13.96 -11.93 -1.60
CA GLU A 254 15.32 -12.14 -1.12
C GLU A 254 15.31 -13.16 0.01
N ILE A 255 16.24 -14.12 -0.01
CA ILE A 255 16.36 -15.11 1.07
C ILE A 255 17.10 -14.47 2.23
N GLU A 256 16.45 -14.34 3.38
CA GLU A 256 17.12 -13.94 4.63
C GLU A 256 17.95 -15.11 5.18
N GLY A 257 17.37 -16.31 5.13
CA GLY A 257 17.94 -17.51 5.70
C GLY A 257 16.91 -18.62 5.78
N PHE A 258 17.05 -19.49 6.77
CA PHE A 258 16.20 -20.65 6.98
C PHE A 258 15.77 -20.70 8.44
N ASP A 259 14.51 -21.09 8.67
CA ASP A 259 13.97 -21.31 10.00
C ASP A 259 14.72 -22.48 10.67
N PRO A 260 15.18 -22.33 11.93
CA PRO A 260 15.97 -23.38 12.59
C PRO A 260 15.16 -24.62 12.98
N ASP A 261 13.83 -24.51 13.12
CA ASP A 261 12.98 -25.58 13.60
C ASP A 261 12.61 -26.57 12.48
N ASP A 262 12.33 -26.06 11.28
CA ASP A 262 11.88 -26.87 10.14
C ASP A 262 12.69 -26.66 8.85
N GLY A 263 13.60 -25.68 8.82
CA GLY A 263 14.43 -25.40 7.66
C GLY A 263 13.74 -24.66 6.53
N SER A 264 12.51 -24.17 6.74
CA SER A 264 11.78 -23.45 5.70
C SER A 264 12.49 -22.13 5.36
N PRO A 265 12.52 -21.71 4.09
CA PRO A 265 13.06 -20.42 3.70
C PRO A 265 12.37 -19.26 4.41
N VAL A 266 13.17 -18.37 5.00
CA VAL A 266 12.74 -17.09 5.52
C VAL A 266 13.09 -16.03 4.48
N VAL A 267 12.10 -15.25 4.06
CA VAL A 267 12.17 -14.43 2.86
C VAL A 267 11.69 -13.01 3.11
N ARG A 268 12.25 -12.05 2.36
CA ARG A 268 11.79 -10.67 2.27
C ARG A 268 11.18 -10.41 0.90
N TYR A 269 10.05 -9.70 0.85
CA TYR A 269 9.51 -9.24 -0.42
C TYR A 269 10.37 -8.10 -0.96
N VAL A 270 10.71 -8.16 -2.26
CA VAL A 270 11.52 -7.13 -2.93
C VAL A 270 10.63 -6.30 -3.84
N GLU A 271 10.11 -6.90 -4.90
CA GLU A 271 9.34 -6.19 -5.94
C GLU A 271 8.55 -7.17 -6.83
N ARG A 272 7.73 -6.63 -7.72
CA ARG A 272 7.14 -7.39 -8.81
C ARG A 272 7.97 -7.21 -10.08
N ARG A 273 8.51 -8.31 -10.62
CA ARG A 273 9.30 -8.35 -11.84
C ARG A 273 8.51 -7.75 -13.01
N ASN A 274 9.23 -7.08 -13.91
CA ASN A 274 8.70 -6.40 -15.10
C ASN A 274 7.78 -5.19 -14.84
N VAL A 275 7.62 -4.77 -13.58
CA VAL A 275 7.05 -3.46 -13.25
C VAL A 275 8.21 -2.48 -13.05
N ALA A 276 8.62 -1.82 -14.14
CA ALA A 276 9.74 -0.89 -14.11
C ALA A 276 9.48 0.31 -15.03
N LEU A 277 9.97 1.49 -14.63
CA LEU A 277 10.01 2.67 -15.47
C LEU A 277 11.30 2.64 -16.30
N ARG A 278 11.15 2.69 -17.63
CA ARG A 278 12.28 2.76 -18.57
C ARG A 278 12.36 4.16 -19.17
N LEU A 279 13.50 4.82 -19.01
CA LEU A 279 13.73 6.17 -19.52
C LEU A 279 15.22 6.39 -19.77
N GLY A 280 15.61 7.01 -20.91
CA GLY A 280 17.01 7.35 -21.26
C GLY A 280 18.01 6.23 -20.98
N GLY A 281 17.74 5.02 -21.51
CA GLY A 281 18.56 3.82 -21.30
C GLY A 281 18.49 3.19 -19.90
N ALA A 282 18.01 3.91 -18.89
CA ALA A 282 17.86 3.41 -17.53
C ALA A 282 16.60 2.57 -17.34
N MET A 283 16.70 1.52 -16.52
CA MET A 283 15.59 0.71 -16.03
C MET A 283 15.47 0.89 -14.52
N LEU A 284 14.45 1.61 -14.08
CA LEU A 284 14.15 1.86 -12.67
C LEU A 284 13.04 0.90 -12.21
N SER A 285 13.37 -0.06 -11.36
CA SER A 285 12.38 -0.95 -10.75
C SER A 285 11.56 -0.22 -9.68
N GLU A 286 10.47 -0.81 -9.22
CA GLU A 286 9.68 -0.25 -8.11
C GLU A 286 10.51 -0.07 -6.84
N GLU A 287 11.46 -0.98 -6.56
CA GLU A 287 12.37 -0.88 -5.43
C GLU A 287 13.25 0.39 -5.53
N HIS A 288 13.83 0.67 -6.70
CA HIS A 288 14.60 1.90 -6.92
C HIS A 288 13.76 3.15 -6.65
N LEU A 289 12.54 3.18 -7.22
CA LEU A 289 11.66 4.33 -7.12
C LEU A 289 11.20 4.57 -5.68
N ALA A 290 10.84 3.52 -4.95
CA ALA A 290 10.39 3.57 -3.57
C ALA A 290 11.52 3.96 -2.61
N LYS A 291 12.70 3.32 -2.71
CA LYS A 291 13.86 3.67 -1.87
C LYS A 291 14.27 5.13 -2.05
N ALA A 292 14.28 5.61 -3.29
CA ALA A 292 14.66 6.99 -3.59
C ALA A 292 13.72 8.00 -2.92
N ILE A 293 12.39 7.83 -3.00
CA ILE A 293 11.46 8.80 -2.38
C ILE A 293 11.43 8.69 -0.85
N LEU A 294 11.53 7.48 -0.29
CA LEU A 294 11.59 7.28 1.15
C LEU A 294 12.82 7.93 1.77
N ALA A 295 13.94 7.98 1.05
CA ALA A 295 15.16 8.66 1.49
C ALA A 295 15.02 10.19 1.60
N VAL A 296 13.94 10.77 1.06
CA VAL A 296 13.68 12.23 1.02
C VAL A 296 12.57 12.63 2.00
N GLN A 297 12.03 11.68 2.78
CA GLN A 297 10.97 11.96 3.77
C GLN A 297 11.40 12.99 4.84
N ASP A 298 12.69 13.10 5.14
CA ASP A 298 13.23 14.08 6.08
C ASP A 298 13.04 15.52 5.58
N LYS A 299 13.05 15.73 4.26
CA LYS A 299 12.80 17.05 3.63
C LYS A 299 11.32 17.32 3.39
N LEU A 300 10.58 16.32 2.92
CA LEU A 300 9.16 16.46 2.57
C LEU A 300 8.23 16.38 3.79
N GLY A 301 8.70 15.78 4.89
CA GLY A 301 7.86 15.35 6.00
C GLY A 301 7.30 13.94 5.80
N SER A 302 6.45 13.50 6.72
CA SER A 302 5.86 12.16 6.69
C SER A 302 5.06 11.93 5.41
N LEU A 303 5.55 11.01 4.58
CA LEU A 303 4.87 10.56 3.36
C LEU A 303 3.65 9.72 3.75
N ILE A 304 2.56 9.84 2.99
CA ILE A 304 1.40 8.94 3.09
C ILE A 304 1.54 7.87 2.00
N GLU A 305 1.67 8.31 0.76
CA GLU A 305 1.69 7.47 -0.43
C GLU A 305 2.27 8.26 -1.60
N PHE A 306 2.71 7.57 -2.65
CA PHE A 306 3.25 8.19 -3.85
C PHE A 306 2.96 7.35 -5.10
N THR A 307 3.13 7.97 -6.26
CA THR A 307 3.20 7.30 -7.56
C THR A 307 4.20 8.03 -8.45
N VAL A 308 4.66 7.37 -9.50
CA VAL A 308 5.65 7.86 -10.45
C VAL A 308 5.04 7.87 -11.84
N VAL A 309 5.31 8.93 -12.59
CA VAL A 309 4.93 9.09 -13.99
C VAL A 309 6.16 9.42 -14.82
N ILE A 310 6.07 9.15 -16.12
CA ILE A 310 6.92 9.85 -17.08
C ILE A 310 6.39 11.27 -17.19
N ASP A 311 7.23 12.24 -16.84
CA ASP A 311 6.94 13.65 -17.04
C ASP A 311 7.52 14.08 -18.39
N ASP A 312 6.60 14.31 -19.32
CA ASP A 312 6.81 14.66 -20.72
C ASP A 312 6.43 16.12 -21.03
N ARG A 313 6.33 16.97 -20.00
CA ARG A 313 6.13 18.43 -20.16
C ARG A 313 7.25 19.11 -20.94
N ASN A 314 8.39 18.44 -21.11
CA ASN A 314 9.53 18.88 -21.89
C ASN A 314 9.86 17.84 -22.97
N ILE A 315 10.50 18.28 -24.06
CA ILE A 315 10.96 17.39 -25.15
C ILE A 315 11.82 16.26 -24.58
N THR A 316 12.78 16.60 -23.72
CA THR A 316 13.52 15.62 -22.92
C THR A 316 12.71 15.27 -21.68
N ARG A 317 12.28 14.00 -21.63
CA ARG A 317 11.46 13.44 -20.56
C ARG A 317 12.25 13.32 -19.25
N ARG A 318 11.52 13.23 -18.14
CA ARG A 318 12.06 13.02 -16.79
C ARG A 318 11.17 12.12 -15.95
N VAL A 319 11.70 11.69 -14.81
CA VAL A 319 10.93 10.94 -13.80
C VAL A 319 10.15 11.92 -12.94
N GLY A 320 8.82 11.79 -12.89
CA GLY A 320 7.95 12.66 -12.10
C GLY A 320 7.32 11.92 -10.93
N TYR A 321 7.65 12.31 -9.70
CA TYR A 321 6.99 11.82 -8.50
C TYR A 321 5.75 12.66 -8.18
N LEU A 322 4.64 11.98 -7.89
CA LEU A 322 3.42 12.56 -7.35
C LEU A 322 3.26 12.04 -5.92
N VAL A 323 3.22 12.94 -4.93
CA VAL A 323 3.38 12.58 -3.52
C VAL A 323 2.28 13.20 -2.68
N GLU A 324 1.70 12.42 -1.77
CA GLU A 324 0.80 12.92 -0.73
C GLU A 324 1.51 12.85 0.63
N THR A 325 1.47 13.94 1.39
CA THR A 325 2.13 14.07 2.71
C THR A 325 1.10 14.21 3.83
N GLN A 326 1.51 13.90 5.06
CA GLN A 326 0.66 13.97 6.26
C GLN A 326 0.43 15.40 6.75
N ARG A 327 1.42 16.28 6.60
CA ARG A 327 1.46 17.64 7.14
C ARG A 327 1.90 18.61 6.06
N GLU A 328 1.90 19.89 6.42
CA GLU A 328 2.65 20.91 5.67
C GLU A 328 4.08 20.44 5.43
N LEU A 329 4.62 20.84 4.29
CA LEU A 329 5.93 20.45 3.83
C LEU A 329 7.01 20.95 4.79
N GLY A 330 8.10 20.19 4.90
CA GLY A 330 9.26 20.63 5.68
C GLY A 330 9.83 21.96 5.16
N PRO A 331 10.54 22.74 5.99
CA PRO A 331 11.12 24.02 5.59
C PRO A 331 12.13 23.88 4.44
N GLU A 332 12.71 22.70 4.25
CA GLU A 332 13.68 22.37 3.21
C GLU A 332 13.08 21.54 2.06
N ALA A 333 11.75 21.53 1.92
CA ALA A 333 11.07 20.72 0.91
C ALA A 333 11.49 21.07 -0.53
N ASP A 334 11.89 22.31 -0.80
CA ASP A 334 12.34 22.71 -2.13
C ASP A 334 13.75 22.19 -2.49
N ASP A 335 14.47 21.61 -1.52
CA ASP A 335 15.72 20.88 -1.75
C ASP A 335 15.50 19.35 -1.88
N ALA A 336 14.24 18.89 -1.84
CA ALA A 336 13.89 17.48 -1.99
C ALA A 336 14.25 16.91 -3.38
N PRO A 337 14.04 17.62 -4.51
CA PRO A 337 14.40 17.09 -5.83
C PRO A 337 15.88 16.78 -5.99
N ASP A 338 16.77 17.60 -5.42
CA ASP A 338 18.22 17.38 -5.48
C ASP A 338 18.65 16.14 -4.69
N LYS A 339 18.07 15.93 -3.51
CA LYS A 339 18.32 14.72 -2.72
C LYS A 339 17.78 13.47 -3.44
N LEU A 340 16.59 13.57 -4.03
CA LEU A 340 15.99 12.50 -4.84
C LEU A 340 16.88 12.13 -6.03
N LEU A 341 17.38 13.14 -6.74
CA LEU A 341 18.31 12.96 -7.85
C LEU A 341 19.57 12.21 -7.42
N HIS A 342 20.17 12.63 -6.30
CA HIS A 342 21.36 11.98 -5.75
C HIS A 342 21.10 10.50 -5.43
N GLU A 343 19.97 10.19 -4.80
CA GLU A 343 19.61 8.82 -4.45
C GLU A 343 19.31 7.96 -5.67
N LEU A 344 18.61 8.48 -6.69
CA LEU A 344 18.38 7.74 -7.94
C LEU A 344 19.70 7.43 -8.67
N CYS A 345 20.62 8.38 -8.73
CA CYS A 345 21.96 8.16 -9.29
C CYS A 345 22.77 7.13 -8.50
N ARG A 346 22.65 7.12 -7.17
CA ARG A 346 23.33 6.16 -6.29
C ARG A 346 22.76 4.75 -6.46
N LEU A 347 21.44 4.63 -6.59
CA LEU A 347 20.74 3.35 -6.75
C LEU A 347 20.87 2.79 -8.17
N ASN A 348 21.00 3.64 -9.20
CA ASN A 348 21.01 3.21 -10.59
C ASN A 348 22.06 3.99 -11.43
N PRO A 349 23.23 3.39 -11.70
CA PRO A 349 24.27 4.03 -12.50
C PRO A 349 23.84 4.40 -13.93
N GLN A 350 22.92 3.66 -14.54
CA GLN A 350 22.39 3.97 -15.88
C GLN A 350 21.53 5.24 -15.86
N PHE A 351 20.83 5.53 -14.75
CA PHE A 351 20.12 6.78 -14.57
C PHE A 351 21.08 7.97 -14.57
N LYS A 352 22.22 7.85 -13.88
CA LYS A 352 23.29 8.85 -13.92
C LYS A 352 23.84 9.04 -15.34
N PHE A 353 24.12 7.94 -16.04
CA PHE A 353 24.61 8.00 -17.42
C PHE A 353 23.64 8.73 -18.36
N GLY A 354 22.33 8.49 -18.23
CA GLY A 354 21.33 9.19 -19.04
C GLY A 354 21.19 10.68 -18.71
N LEU A 355 21.54 11.11 -17.49
CA LEU A 355 21.64 12.52 -17.14
C LEU A 355 22.90 13.16 -17.74
N ASP A 356 24.05 12.49 -17.61
CA ASP A 356 25.35 12.96 -18.12
C ASP A 356 25.35 13.08 -19.67
N THR A 357 24.53 12.27 -20.35
CA THR A 357 24.35 12.29 -21.82
C THR A 357 23.14 13.12 -22.28
N GLU A 358 22.45 13.79 -21.36
CA GLU A 358 21.24 14.60 -21.62
C GLU A 358 20.06 13.85 -22.25
N GLU A 359 20.05 12.51 -22.22
CA GLU A 359 18.92 11.68 -22.68
C GLU A 359 17.70 11.78 -21.76
N MET A 360 17.89 12.24 -20.52
CA MET A 360 16.83 12.55 -19.57
C MET A 360 17.15 13.81 -18.75
N LYS A 361 16.14 14.41 -18.13
CA LYS A 361 16.31 15.54 -17.20
C LYS A 361 16.19 15.09 -15.74
N PRO A 362 16.69 15.88 -14.78
CA PRO A 362 16.51 15.64 -13.34
C PRO A 362 15.04 15.37 -12.97
N PRO A 363 14.79 14.54 -11.94
CA PRO A 363 13.45 14.19 -11.51
C PRO A 363 12.72 15.39 -10.90
N THR A 364 11.39 15.33 -10.92
CA THR A 364 10.53 16.34 -10.27
C THR A 364 9.71 15.70 -9.16
N ILE A 365 9.34 16.48 -8.15
CA ILE A 365 8.42 16.06 -7.09
C ILE A 365 7.25 17.04 -7.06
N ARG A 366 6.04 16.52 -7.24
CA ARG A 366 4.79 17.29 -7.21
C ARG A 366 3.92 16.79 -6.07
N ILE A 367 3.52 17.73 -5.22
CA ILE A 367 2.73 17.48 -4.02
C ILE A 367 1.26 17.51 -4.40
N LEU A 368 0.52 16.49 -3.98
CA LEU A 368 -0.90 16.33 -4.22
C LEU A 368 -1.70 16.94 -3.06
N LYS A 369 -2.93 17.36 -3.37
CA LYS A 369 -3.90 17.79 -2.34
C LYS A 369 -4.17 16.63 -1.37
N PRO A 370 -4.37 16.90 -0.07
CA PRO A 370 -4.73 15.87 0.89
C PRO A 370 -5.97 15.09 0.47
N GLY A 371 -5.91 13.75 0.55
CA GLY A 371 -7.00 12.84 0.23
C GLY A 371 -7.00 12.35 -1.21
N THR A 372 -6.05 12.81 -2.04
CA THR A 372 -6.01 12.46 -3.47
C THR A 372 -5.92 10.95 -3.70
N PHE A 373 -5.10 10.21 -2.96
CA PHE A 373 -5.00 8.76 -3.18
C PHE A 373 -6.20 7.96 -2.65
N ALA A 374 -6.84 8.44 -1.59
CA ALA A 374 -8.11 7.87 -1.10
C ALA A 374 -9.23 8.04 -2.16
N GLU A 375 -9.31 9.23 -2.75
CA GLU A 375 -10.23 9.51 -3.85
C GLU A 375 -9.90 8.71 -5.11
N TYR A 376 -8.62 8.51 -5.42
CA TYR A 376 -8.18 7.69 -6.54
C TYR A 376 -8.67 6.26 -6.39
N ARG A 377 -8.48 5.66 -5.21
CA ARG A 377 -8.99 4.30 -4.91
C ARG A 377 -10.50 4.24 -5.10
N ARG A 378 -11.26 5.18 -4.53
CA ARG A 378 -12.71 5.28 -4.70
C ARG A 378 -13.10 5.32 -6.18
N TRP A 379 -12.53 6.27 -6.94
CA TRP A 379 -12.83 6.46 -8.36
C TRP A 379 -12.48 5.21 -9.19
N ARG A 380 -11.31 4.61 -8.96
CA ARG A 380 -10.91 3.39 -9.67
C ARG A 380 -11.83 2.22 -9.37
N ILE A 381 -12.18 2.00 -8.10
CA ILE A 381 -13.12 0.96 -7.68
C ILE A 381 -14.45 1.10 -8.44
N GLU A 382 -14.96 2.32 -8.56
CA GLU A 382 -16.21 2.62 -9.28
C GLU A 382 -16.08 2.37 -10.78
N VAL A 383 -14.97 2.79 -11.41
CA VAL A 383 -14.75 2.62 -12.86
C VAL A 383 -14.51 1.16 -13.24
N THR A 384 -13.79 0.39 -12.42
CA THR A 384 -13.42 -1.00 -12.73
C THR A 384 -14.33 -2.04 -12.08
N ASN A 385 -15.34 -1.61 -11.32
CA ASN A 385 -16.21 -2.47 -10.52
C ASN A 385 -15.43 -3.50 -9.68
N SER A 386 -14.30 -3.07 -9.11
CA SER A 386 -13.40 -3.94 -8.35
C SER A 386 -13.80 -4.01 -6.87
N GLY A 387 -13.31 -5.01 -6.14
CA GLY A 387 -13.61 -5.15 -4.72
C GLY A 387 -13.08 -3.98 -3.88
N SER A 388 -13.93 -3.40 -3.03
CA SER A 388 -13.64 -2.23 -2.18
C SER A 388 -12.35 -2.36 -1.34
N GLY A 389 -11.94 -3.58 -1.00
CA GLY A 389 -10.76 -3.81 -0.15
C GLY A 389 -9.44 -4.03 -0.88
N GLN A 390 -9.41 -4.09 -2.22
CA GLN A 390 -8.26 -4.59 -2.99
C GLN A 390 -7.52 -3.53 -3.82
N MET A 391 -8.09 -2.32 -3.95
CA MET A 391 -7.54 -1.31 -4.86
C MET A 391 -6.25 -0.70 -4.33
N LYS A 392 -5.22 -0.66 -5.18
CA LYS A 392 -3.91 -0.07 -4.89
C LYS A 392 -3.60 1.09 -5.82
N VAL A 393 -2.75 2.00 -5.38
CA VAL A 393 -2.11 2.97 -6.26
C VAL A 393 -0.87 2.29 -6.86
N PRO A 394 -0.70 2.27 -8.19
CA PRO A 394 0.49 1.70 -8.79
C PRO A 394 1.71 2.58 -8.50
N VAL A 395 2.88 1.97 -8.29
CA VAL A 395 4.13 2.73 -8.14
C VAL A 395 4.44 3.51 -9.41
N VAL A 396 4.19 2.92 -10.58
CA VAL A 396 4.29 3.61 -11.87
C VAL A 396 2.91 3.70 -12.53
N MET A 397 2.42 4.91 -12.71
CA MET A 397 1.10 5.17 -13.29
C MET A 397 1.19 5.34 -14.81
N TRP A 398 0.90 4.27 -15.54
CA TRP A 398 0.89 4.26 -17.00
C TRP A 398 -0.43 4.73 -17.62
N ASP A 399 -1.55 4.36 -16.99
CA ASP A 399 -2.90 4.64 -17.49
C ASP A 399 -3.10 6.14 -17.74
N HIS A 400 -3.42 6.50 -18.98
CA HIS A 400 -3.58 7.89 -19.38
C HIS A 400 -4.75 8.55 -18.64
N GLY A 401 -5.86 7.84 -18.47
CA GLY A 401 -7.03 8.35 -17.74
C GLY A 401 -6.70 8.66 -16.28
N ALA A 402 -5.98 7.75 -15.61
CA ALA A 402 -5.49 7.96 -14.24
C ALA A 402 -4.54 9.15 -14.12
N ARG A 403 -3.61 9.32 -15.07
CA ARG A 403 -2.67 10.46 -15.10
C ARG A 403 -3.40 11.79 -15.22
N GLU A 404 -4.32 11.91 -16.18
CA GLU A 404 -5.14 13.12 -16.35
C GLU A 404 -6.02 13.41 -15.13
N TRP A 405 -6.51 12.36 -14.47
CA TRP A 405 -7.31 12.49 -13.26
C TRP A 405 -6.49 13.02 -12.07
N ILE A 406 -5.26 12.51 -11.88
CA ILE A 406 -4.43 12.87 -10.74
C ILE A 406 -3.74 14.23 -10.93
N TYR A 407 -3.40 14.62 -12.16
CA TYR A 407 -2.77 15.91 -12.44
C TYR A 407 -3.64 17.11 -12.03
N LYS A 408 -4.97 16.97 -12.07
CA LYS A 408 -5.93 17.99 -11.62
C LYS A 408 -5.91 18.23 -10.10
N ARG A 409 -5.20 17.37 -9.36
CA ARG A 409 -5.09 17.39 -7.90
C ARG A 409 -3.68 17.70 -7.40
N ILE A 410 -2.78 18.08 -8.30
CA ILE A 410 -1.49 18.65 -7.92
C ILE A 410 -1.75 20.00 -7.24
N ASP A 411 -1.14 20.18 -6.07
CA ASP A 411 -1.18 21.41 -5.29
C ASP A 411 0.02 22.31 -5.63
N ARG A 412 1.23 21.76 -5.55
CA ARG A 412 2.48 22.46 -5.90
C ARG A 412 3.57 21.52 -6.41
N GLU A 413 4.52 22.04 -7.17
CA GLU A 413 5.79 21.39 -7.45
C GLU A 413 6.84 21.93 -6.48
N VAL A 414 7.64 21.05 -5.87
CA VAL A 414 8.78 21.47 -5.03
C VAL A 414 10.04 21.54 -5.86
N GLY A 415 10.93 22.46 -5.50
CA GLY A 415 12.16 22.70 -6.24
C GLY A 415 12.47 24.19 -6.33
N ARG A 416 13.76 24.53 -6.38
CA ARG A 416 14.18 25.91 -6.61
C ARG A 416 13.78 26.33 -8.04
N PRO A 417 13.25 27.55 -8.24
CA PRO A 417 13.04 28.06 -9.59
C PRO A 417 14.38 28.04 -10.32
N VAL A 418 14.44 27.42 -11.49
CA VAL A 418 15.58 27.60 -12.38
C VAL A 418 15.52 29.06 -12.83
N LEU A 419 16.35 29.90 -12.22
CA LEU A 419 16.62 31.24 -12.74
C LEU A 419 17.23 31.03 -14.12
N VAL A 420 16.40 31.21 -15.15
CA VAL A 420 16.91 31.38 -16.51
C VAL A 420 17.67 32.69 -16.47
N GLU A 421 19.00 32.62 -16.36
CA GLU A 421 19.85 33.78 -16.63
C GLU A 421 19.51 34.21 -18.05
N SER A 422 18.79 35.34 -18.15
CA SER A 422 18.53 35.97 -19.43
C SER A 422 19.88 36.37 -20.03
N GLU A 423 20.32 35.65 -21.06
CA GLU A 423 21.42 36.11 -21.89
C GLU A 423 21.09 37.51 -22.39
N ASN A 424 21.89 38.47 -21.94
CA ASN A 424 21.85 39.87 -22.34
C ASN A 424 22.00 39.99 -23.88
N PRO A 425 21.00 40.48 -24.64
CA PRO A 425 21.19 40.81 -26.04
C PRO A 425 21.74 42.24 -26.09
N GLY A 426 23.06 42.39 -25.95
CA GLY A 426 23.64 43.72 -25.77
C GLY A 426 25.14 43.81 -26.01
N ARG A 427 25.61 43.43 -27.21
CA ARG A 427 26.86 44.00 -27.73
C ARG A 427 26.67 44.47 -29.16
N VAL A 428 26.37 45.78 -29.24
CA VAL A 428 26.46 46.61 -30.42
C VAL A 428 27.90 46.56 -30.93
N THR A 429 28.08 46.15 -32.18
CA THR A 429 29.29 46.39 -32.94
C THR A 429 29.28 47.83 -33.42
N ASP A 430 30.05 48.70 -32.77
CA ASP A 430 30.43 49.99 -33.35
C ASP A 430 31.64 49.78 -34.27
N GLY A 431 31.47 50.19 -35.53
CA GLY A 431 32.52 50.16 -36.54
C GLY A 431 33.51 51.30 -36.42
N LYS A 432 34.76 51.01 -36.77
CA LYS A 432 35.59 51.80 -37.69
C LYS A 432 36.69 50.94 -38.27
#